data_AF-A0A7S3HJN0-F1
#
_entry.id   AF-A0A7S3HJN0-F1
#
_cell.length_a   1.000
_cell.length_b   1.000
_cell.length_c   1.000
_cell.angle_alpha   90.00
_cell.angle_beta   90.00
_cell.angle_gamma   90.00
#
_symmetry.space_group_name_H-M   'P 1'
#
loop_
_entity.id
_entity.type
_entity.pdbx_description
1 polymer ?
#
loop_
_entity_poly.entity_id
_entity_poly.type
_entity_poly.pdbx_seq_one_letter_code
_entity_poly.pdbx_strand_id
1 'polypeptide(L)'
;SLGPAEASVADDGPTRTTFQAYPPGPDADPAAVRRFSASVRDRLHQGQEVFAECRGADAIAHTLKALCQAQQRVAEVEFQWAEVAGRAAPRPNDGDASTEHDDLKLSVLHVRARAAEPWSEFNAIDFKASDLLFAK
;
A
#
# COMPACT_ATOMS: atom_id res chain seq x y z
N SER A 1 -9.53 -44.53 -13.58
CA SER A 1 -9.75 -43.68 -12.41
C SER A 1 -9.26 -42.28 -12.70
N LEU A 2 -10.18 -41.35 -12.94
CA LEU A 2 -9.92 -39.92 -13.02
C LEU A 2 -10.23 -39.36 -11.62
N GLY A 3 -9.26 -38.70 -11.00
CA GLY A 3 -9.39 -38.14 -9.65
C GLY A 3 -10.47 -37.07 -9.58
N PRO A 4 -11.02 -36.77 -8.38
CA PRO A 4 -12.03 -35.74 -8.24
C PRO A 4 -11.43 -34.38 -8.56
N ALA A 5 -12.12 -33.62 -9.41
CA ALA A 5 -11.82 -32.23 -9.70
C ALA A 5 -12.02 -31.42 -8.41
N GLU A 6 -10.95 -30.76 -7.95
CA GLU A 6 -11.03 -29.80 -6.86
C GLU A 6 -11.91 -28.63 -7.30
N ALA A 7 -13.11 -28.58 -6.74
CA ALA A 7 -14.03 -27.47 -6.93
C ALA A 7 -13.39 -26.21 -6.33
N SER A 8 -13.00 -25.28 -7.21
CA SER A 8 -12.65 -23.91 -6.85
C SER A 8 -13.86 -23.27 -6.18
N VAL A 9 -13.88 -23.25 -4.85
CA VAL A 9 -14.89 -22.52 -4.07
C VAL A 9 -14.60 -21.04 -4.30
N ALA A 10 -15.35 -20.42 -5.19
CA ALA A 10 -15.43 -18.98 -5.29
C ALA A 10 -16.09 -18.49 -4.00
N ASP A 11 -15.27 -18.15 -3.01
CA ASP A 11 -15.67 -17.50 -1.77
C ASP A 11 -16.13 -16.07 -2.09
N ASP A 12 -17.38 -15.95 -2.52
CA ASP A 12 -18.06 -14.67 -2.75
C ASP A 12 -18.61 -14.15 -1.40
N GLY A 13 -17.70 -14.03 -0.43
CA GLY A 13 -17.97 -13.50 0.89
C GLY A 13 -18.51 -12.06 0.84
N PRO A 14 -19.02 -11.52 1.97
CA PRO A 14 -19.59 -10.17 2.01
C PRO A 14 -18.59 -9.18 1.39
N THR A 15 -19.06 -8.38 0.44
CA THR A 15 -18.27 -7.44 -0.36
C THR A 15 -17.33 -6.64 0.54
N ARG A 16 -16.09 -7.12 0.68
CA ARG A 16 -15.10 -6.48 1.55
C ARG A 16 -14.86 -5.10 0.97
N THR A 17 -15.18 -4.07 1.75
CA THR A 17 -14.98 -2.69 1.34
C THR A 17 -13.48 -2.43 1.31
N THR A 18 -12.94 -2.10 0.13
CA THR A 18 -11.53 -1.74 -0.05
C THR A 18 -11.34 -0.25 0.25
N PHE A 19 -10.46 0.05 1.20
CA PHE A 19 -10.02 1.39 1.54
C PHE A 19 -8.83 1.77 0.64
N GLN A 20 -9.08 2.68 -0.29
CA GLN A 20 -8.04 3.29 -1.13
C GLN A 20 -7.23 4.29 -0.30
N ALA A 21 -5.90 4.14 -0.32
CA ALA A 21 -4.97 4.99 0.42
C ALA A 21 -3.86 5.54 -0.50
N TYR A 22 -3.42 6.75 -0.19
CA TYR A 22 -2.31 7.43 -0.86
C TYR A 22 -1.32 7.86 0.23
N PRO A 23 -0.27 7.08 0.47
CA PRO A 23 0.67 7.35 1.55
C PRO A 23 1.38 8.68 1.33
N PRO A 24 1.71 9.42 2.41
CA PRO A 24 2.47 10.66 2.29
C PRO A 24 3.84 10.41 1.67
N GLY A 25 4.24 11.30 0.75
CA GLY A 25 5.55 11.27 0.08
C GLY A 25 6.67 11.93 0.91
N PRO A 26 7.75 12.38 0.25
CA PRO A 26 8.87 13.05 0.93
C PRO A 26 8.42 14.35 1.61
N ASP A 27 9.12 14.71 2.69
CA ASP A 27 8.92 15.94 3.48
C ASP A 27 7.50 16.17 4.00
N ALA A 28 6.70 15.10 4.09
CA ALA A 28 5.35 15.18 4.62
C ALA A 28 5.33 15.60 6.09
N ASP A 29 4.31 16.39 6.46
CA ASP A 29 4.04 16.73 7.85
C ASP A 29 3.96 15.45 8.72
N PRO A 30 4.75 15.34 9.81
CA PRO A 30 4.69 14.20 10.72
C PRO A 30 3.28 13.89 11.22
N ALA A 31 2.40 14.88 11.34
CA ALA A 31 0.99 14.65 11.69
C ALA A 31 0.21 13.95 10.57
N ALA A 32 0.51 14.22 9.28
CA ALA A 32 -0.06 13.49 8.16
C ALA A 32 0.38 12.03 8.16
N VAL A 33 1.67 11.76 8.41
CA VAL A 33 2.19 10.38 8.54
C VAL A 33 1.49 9.62 9.67
N ARG A 34 1.34 10.23 10.85
CA ARG A 34 0.61 9.62 11.97
C ARG A 34 -0.86 9.33 11.65
N ARG A 35 -1.56 10.25 10.97
CA ARG A 35 -2.97 10.05 10.55
C ARG A 35 -3.11 8.93 9.52
N PHE A 36 -2.16 8.84 8.59
CA PHE A 36 -2.11 7.75 7.63
C PHE A 36 -1.96 6.40 8.34
N SER A 37 -0.97 6.25 9.23
CA SER A 37 -0.76 5.01 9.98
C SER A 37 -1.97 4.63 10.84
N ALA A 38 -2.59 5.60 11.53
CA ALA A 38 -3.81 5.36 12.30
C ALA A 38 -4.97 4.89 11.40
N SER A 39 -5.17 5.52 10.24
CA SER A 39 -6.20 5.13 9.28
C SER A 39 -6.01 3.69 8.79
N VAL A 40 -4.80 3.33 8.35
CA VAL A 40 -4.51 1.97 7.89
C VAL A 40 -4.82 0.93 8.97
N ARG A 41 -4.34 1.17 10.20
CA ARG A 41 -4.60 0.28 11.34
C ARG A 41 -6.10 0.14 11.62
N ASP A 42 -6.83 1.25 11.68
CA ASP A 42 -8.25 1.25 12.03
C ASP A 42 -9.07 0.52 10.96
N ARG A 43 -8.70 0.64 9.67
CA ARG A 43 -9.34 -0.06 8.55
C ARG A 43 -9.10 -1.56 8.61
N LEU A 44 -7.86 -1.99 8.83
CA LEU A 44 -7.53 -3.40 9.02
C LEU A 44 -8.23 -3.98 10.27
N HIS A 45 -8.35 -3.19 11.34
CA HIS A 45 -9.06 -3.60 12.55
C HIS A 45 -10.55 -3.85 12.29
N GLN A 46 -11.17 -3.05 11.40
CA GLN A 46 -12.55 -3.21 10.95
C GLN A 46 -12.73 -4.38 9.96
N GLY A 47 -11.66 -5.12 9.63
CA GLY A 47 -11.70 -6.20 8.63
C GLY A 47 -11.78 -5.70 7.20
N GLN A 48 -11.55 -4.41 6.96
CA GLN A 48 -11.48 -3.84 5.62
C GLN A 48 -10.13 -4.18 4.97
N GLU A 49 -10.16 -4.26 3.65
CA GLU A 49 -8.95 -4.33 2.85
C GLU A 49 -8.38 -2.93 2.67
N VAL A 50 -7.07 -2.80 2.69
CA VAL A 50 -6.35 -1.55 2.38
C VAL A 50 -5.65 -1.75 1.05
N PHE A 51 -5.91 -0.86 0.10
CA PHE A 51 -5.13 -0.75 -1.13
C PHE A 51 -4.41 0.58 -1.13
N ALA A 52 -3.08 0.55 -1.14
CA ALA A 52 -2.23 1.74 -1.13
C ALA A 52 -1.46 1.88 -2.45
N GLU A 53 -1.57 3.04 -3.08
CA GLU A 53 -0.76 3.40 -4.24
C GLU A 53 0.45 4.22 -3.78
N CYS A 54 1.62 3.58 -3.71
CA CYS A 54 2.83 4.20 -3.22
C CYS A 54 3.62 4.85 -4.37
N ARG A 55 3.88 6.15 -4.24
CA ARG A 55 4.71 6.93 -5.19
C ARG A 55 6.01 7.34 -4.53
N GLY A 56 7.12 6.69 -4.91
CA GLY A 56 8.44 6.94 -4.36
C GLY A 56 8.73 6.19 -3.04
N ALA A 57 10.01 6.21 -2.63
CA ALA A 57 10.51 5.39 -1.53
C ALA A 57 9.89 5.73 -0.17
N ASP A 58 9.68 7.02 0.13
CA ASP A 58 9.11 7.42 1.44
C ASP A 58 7.65 6.97 1.59
N ALA A 59 6.85 7.02 0.51
CA ALA A 59 5.48 6.50 0.52
C ALA A 59 5.44 4.98 0.78
N ILE A 60 6.40 4.23 0.21
CA ILE A 60 6.57 2.80 0.46
C ILE A 60 6.94 2.58 1.94
N ALA A 61 7.95 3.29 2.45
CA ALA A 61 8.39 3.16 3.84
C ALA A 61 7.27 3.49 4.84
N HIS A 62 6.51 4.57 4.61
CA HIS A 62 5.36 4.93 5.44
C HIS A 62 4.27 3.85 5.43
N THR A 63 4.02 3.23 4.27
CA THR A 63 3.06 2.12 4.13
C THR A 63 3.51 0.91 4.93
N LEU A 64 4.76 0.46 4.73
CA LEU A 64 5.30 -0.68 5.46
C LEU A 64 5.27 -0.44 6.97
N LYS A 65 5.67 0.75 7.42
CA LYS A 65 5.62 1.13 8.84
C LYS A 65 4.19 1.09 9.40
N ALA A 66 3.21 1.60 8.67
CA ALA A 66 1.81 1.55 9.07
C ALA A 66 1.30 0.10 9.20
N LEU A 67 1.68 -0.78 8.27
CA LEU A 67 1.32 -2.21 8.31
C LEU A 67 1.98 -2.92 9.49
N CYS A 68 3.28 -2.70 9.74
CA CYS A 68 3.98 -3.29 10.89
C CYS A 68 3.38 -2.84 12.23
N GLN A 69 2.86 -1.61 12.31
CA GLN A 69 2.23 -1.07 13.52
C GLN A 69 0.79 -1.57 13.74
N ALA A 70 0.18 -2.24 12.75
CA ALA A 70 -1.21 -2.66 12.86
C ALA A 70 -1.42 -3.80 13.88
N GLN A 71 -0.38 -4.61 14.17
CA GLN A 71 -0.14 -5.63 15.23
C GLN A 71 -1.27 -6.59 15.69
N GLN A 72 -2.54 -6.22 15.58
CA GLN A 72 -3.68 -6.96 16.15
C GLN A 72 -4.36 -7.90 15.15
N ARG A 73 -3.99 -7.83 13.86
CA ARG A 73 -4.36 -8.79 12.82
C ARG A 73 -3.19 -8.87 11.86
N VAL A 74 -2.64 -10.07 11.62
CA VAL A 74 -1.62 -10.22 10.57
C VAL A 74 -2.26 -9.83 9.26
N ALA A 75 -1.63 -8.92 8.53
CA ALA A 75 -2.08 -8.57 7.21
C ALA A 75 -1.43 -9.55 6.22
N GLU A 76 -2.23 -10.20 5.38
CA GLU A 76 -1.68 -10.71 4.13
C GLU A 76 -1.42 -9.52 3.23
N VAL A 77 -0.19 -9.42 2.72
CA VAL A 77 0.26 -8.28 1.91
C VAL A 77 0.70 -8.76 0.54
N GLU A 78 0.15 -8.15 -0.50
CA GLU A 78 0.54 -8.33 -1.89
C GLU A 78 1.17 -7.04 -2.41
N PHE A 79 2.25 -7.19 -3.17
CA PHE A 79 3.00 -6.09 -3.77
C PHE A 79 3.02 -6.25 -5.27
N GLN A 80 2.63 -5.19 -5.99
CA GLN A 80 2.62 -5.18 -7.45
C GLN A 80 3.15 -3.84 -7.97
N TRP A 81 4.16 -3.89 -8.83
CA TRP A 81 4.57 -2.72 -9.59
C TRP A 81 3.58 -2.44 -10.72
N ALA A 82 3.17 -1.19 -10.87
CA ALA A 82 2.29 -0.73 -11.94
C ALA A 82 2.82 0.54 -12.60
N GLU A 83 2.47 0.74 -13.87
CA GLU A 83 2.67 2.01 -14.57
C GLU A 83 1.36 2.79 -14.53
N VAL A 84 1.42 4.05 -14.09
CA VAL A 84 0.28 4.98 -14.15
C VAL A 84 0.64 6.16 -15.05
N ALA A 85 -0.34 6.60 -15.84
CA ALA A 85 -0.21 7.81 -16.63
C ALA A 85 -0.07 9.01 -15.68
N GLY A 86 1.08 9.66 -15.72
CA GLY A 86 1.36 10.89 -15.02
C GLY A 86 1.09 12.08 -15.94
N ARG A 87 0.37 13.07 -15.44
CA ARG A 87 0.32 14.38 -16.11
C ARG A 87 1.55 15.17 -15.70
N ALA A 88 2.41 15.51 -16.67
CA ALA A 88 3.49 16.46 -16.43
C ALA A 88 2.90 17.79 -15.92
N ALA A 89 3.48 18.34 -14.85
CA ALA A 89 3.10 19.67 -14.41
C ALA A 89 3.42 20.68 -15.55
N PRO A 90 2.53 21.64 -15.84
CA PRO A 90 2.83 22.68 -16.82
C PRO A 90 4.13 23.39 -16.44
N ARG A 91 5.13 23.39 -17.34
CA ARG A 91 6.35 24.16 -17.11
C ARG A 91 5.99 25.65 -17.20
N PRO A 92 6.29 26.47 -16.19
CA PRO A 92 5.77 27.84 -16.12
C PRO A 92 6.36 28.84 -17.13
N ASN A 93 7.19 28.45 -18.12
CA ASN A 93 7.91 29.43 -18.95
C ASN A 93 8.07 29.14 -20.45
N ASP A 94 7.48 28.09 -21.01
CA ASP A 94 7.64 27.83 -22.45
C ASP A 94 6.45 28.46 -23.19
N GLY A 95 6.65 29.71 -23.64
CA GLY A 95 5.68 30.48 -24.43
C GLY A 95 5.45 29.97 -25.85
N ASP A 96 5.54 28.66 -26.07
CA ASP A 96 5.37 28.03 -27.37
C ASP A 96 4.19 27.05 -27.32
N ALA A 97 3.11 27.43 -28.00
CA ALA A 97 1.77 26.86 -27.87
C ALA A 97 1.60 25.49 -28.59
N SER A 98 2.64 24.68 -28.66
CA SER A 98 2.62 23.39 -29.36
C SER A 98 3.63 22.42 -28.75
N THR A 99 3.54 22.16 -27.46
CA THR A 99 4.27 21.05 -26.84
C THR A 99 3.33 19.86 -26.75
N GLU A 100 3.58 18.83 -27.56
CA GLU A 100 3.06 17.48 -27.30
C GLU A 100 3.21 17.19 -25.82
N HIS A 101 2.09 16.88 -25.15
CA HIS A 101 2.13 16.41 -23.78
C HIS A 101 2.76 15.02 -23.81
N ASP A 102 4.08 14.94 -23.61
CA ASP A 102 4.75 13.66 -23.36
C ASP A 102 4.07 13.02 -22.16
N ASP A 103 3.37 11.90 -22.41
CA ASP A 103 2.77 11.08 -21.38
C ASP A 103 3.89 10.53 -20.48
N LEU A 104 4.04 11.10 -19.29
CA LEU A 104 5.01 10.61 -18.32
C LEU A 104 4.48 9.30 -17.72
N LYS A 105 5.17 8.20 -17.96
CA LYS A 105 4.92 6.94 -17.27
C LYS A 105 5.54 6.99 -15.88
N LEU A 106 4.70 6.94 -14.84
CA LEU A 106 5.16 6.86 -13.46
C LEU A 106 5.06 5.42 -12.97
N SER A 107 6.15 4.88 -12.45
CA SER A 107 6.14 3.60 -11.74
C SER A 107 5.64 3.80 -10.32
N VAL A 108 4.61 3.04 -9.94
CA VAL A 108 4.03 3.04 -8.59
C VAL A 108 4.03 1.62 -8.03
N LEU A 109 4.16 1.52 -6.71
CA LEU A 109 4.01 0.24 -6.01
C LEU A 109 2.61 0.18 -5.42
N HIS A 110 1.78 -0.72 -5.95
CA HIS A 110 0.52 -1.08 -5.32
C HIS A 110 0.79 -2.05 -4.19
N VAL A 111 0.22 -1.72 -3.03
CA VAL A 111 0.27 -2.55 -1.83
C VAL A 111 -1.16 -2.88 -1.44
N ARG A 112 -1.52 -4.15 -1.48
CA ARG A 112 -2.82 -4.63 -1.03
C ARG A 112 -2.63 -5.38 0.28
N ALA A 113 -3.32 -4.94 1.33
CA ALA A 113 -3.24 -5.54 2.66
C ALA A 113 -4.64 -5.92 3.13
N ARG A 114 -4.83 -7.16 3.57
CA ARG A 114 -6.09 -7.64 4.15
C ARG A 114 -5.85 -8.28 5.49
N ALA A 115 -6.76 -8.04 6.44
CA ALA A 115 -6.71 -8.73 7.71
C ALA A 115 -6.86 -10.26 7.50
N ALA A 116 -5.95 -11.02 8.08
CA ALA A 116 -5.92 -12.47 8.05
C ALA A 116 -5.75 -13.03 9.48
N GLU A 117 -5.79 -14.35 9.59
CA GLU A 117 -5.54 -15.04 10.85
C GLU A 117 -4.10 -14.75 11.32
N PRO A 118 -3.89 -14.40 12.60
CA PRO A 118 -2.57 -14.09 13.09
C PRO A 118 -1.62 -15.28 12.99
N TRP A 119 -0.54 -15.11 12.23
CA TRP A 119 0.58 -16.04 12.19
C TRP A 119 1.46 -15.85 13.44
N SER A 120 1.32 -16.73 14.42
CA SER A 120 1.96 -16.62 15.74
C SER A 120 3.49 -16.53 15.66
N GLU A 121 4.13 -17.28 14.76
CA GLU A 121 5.58 -17.25 14.57
C GLU A 121 6.07 -15.89 14.03
N PHE A 122 5.33 -15.29 13.08
CA PHE A 122 5.66 -13.97 12.56
C PHE A 122 5.47 -12.87 13.61
N ASN A 123 4.40 -12.97 14.41
CA ASN A 123 4.11 -12.01 15.49
C ASN A 123 5.10 -12.10 16.66
N ALA A 124 5.84 -13.19 16.79
CA ALA A 124 6.90 -13.33 17.78
C ALA A 124 8.18 -12.55 17.41
N ILE A 125 8.29 -12.03 16.18
CA ILE A 125 9.44 -11.24 15.73
C ILE A 125 9.36 -9.84 16.37
N ASP A 126 10.39 -9.47 17.14
CA ASP A 126 10.50 -8.12 17.69
C ASP A 126 10.98 -7.14 16.61
N PHE A 127 10.02 -6.52 15.93
CA PHE A 127 10.32 -5.51 14.92
C PHE A 127 10.90 -4.21 15.49
N LYS A 128 10.96 -4.02 16.81
CA LYS A 128 11.65 -2.87 17.41
C LYS A 128 13.16 -2.94 17.18
N ALA A 129 13.72 -4.14 16.99
CA ALA A 129 15.10 -4.32 16.57
C ALA A 129 15.32 -4.03 15.08
N SER A 130 14.23 -3.87 14.30
CA SER A 130 14.26 -3.66 12.85
C SER A 130 14.43 -2.20 12.43
N ASP A 131 14.71 -1.27 13.35
CA ASP A 131 15.10 0.11 13.00
C ASP A 131 16.31 0.14 12.04
N LEU A 132 17.08 -0.95 11.96
CA LEU A 132 18.14 -1.17 10.95
C LEU A 132 17.65 -1.20 9.49
N LEU A 133 16.37 -1.49 9.22
CA LEU A 133 15.82 -1.49 7.86
C LEU A 133 15.42 -0.10 7.37
N PHE A 134 15.29 0.88 8.27
CA PHE A 134 14.80 2.22 7.96
C PHE A 134 15.74 3.35 8.39
N ALA A 135 16.89 3.01 9.01
CA ALA A 135 17.96 3.96 9.25
C ALA A 135 18.61 4.33 7.90
N LYS A 136 18.48 5.61 7.51
CA LYS A 136 19.25 6.21 6.41
C LYS A 136 20.70 6.45 6.83
#